data_AF-A0A285RKF9-F1
#
_entry.id   AF-A0A285RKF9-F1
#
_cell.length_a   1.000
_cell.length_b   1.000
_cell.length_c   1.000
_cell.angle_alpha   90.00
_cell.angle_beta   90.00
_cell.angle_gamma   90.00
#
_symmetry.space_group_name_H-M   'P 1'
#
loop_
_entity.id
_entity.type
_entity.pdbx_description
1 polymer ?
#
loop_
_entity_poly.entity_id
_entity_poly.type
_entity_poly.pdbx_seq_one_letter_code
_entity_poly.pdbx_strand_id
1 'polypeptide(L)'
;MKLVSFIPLMVCMLGVEEKTLRMYLKYLRDAGMFSTGARGVNAPDITALDAARVIIAVLASPSPSRAVRDVEFFGGLLPAYHECNWGPLELFAHQPDKTLLDVVVDCLEHEVLYEVGGLANIRISDNGNAQIENENFRVIYHDRAFSDAMHDASTVKEKVEIMQRSETMERSGGTRVVRSAFYPIEGIAEIGQELLGWEAE
;
A
#
# COMPACT_ATOMS: atom_id res chain seq x y z
N MET A 1 6.64 -16.04 10.24
CA MET A 1 5.63 -17.07 9.85
C MET A 1 6.03 -17.84 8.59
N LYS A 2 5.59 -19.11 8.40
CA LYS A 2 5.77 -19.87 7.14
C LYS A 2 4.64 -19.59 6.14
N LEU A 3 4.92 -19.76 4.83
CA LEU A 3 3.97 -19.55 3.73
C LEU A 3 2.64 -20.32 3.88
N VAL A 4 2.67 -21.52 4.47
CA VAL A 4 1.48 -22.36 4.66
C VAL A 4 0.45 -21.74 5.60
N SER A 5 0.90 -20.99 6.62
CA SER A 5 0.04 -20.27 7.56
C SER A 5 -0.30 -18.87 7.04
N PHE A 6 0.61 -18.27 6.27
CA PHE A 6 0.43 -16.93 5.69
C PHE A 6 -0.74 -16.86 4.70
N ILE A 7 -0.90 -17.86 3.83
CA ILE A 7 -1.96 -17.84 2.80
C ILE A 7 -3.36 -17.81 3.44
N PRO A 8 -3.72 -18.71 4.38
CA PRO A 8 -5.02 -18.65 5.06
C PRO A 8 -5.28 -17.33 5.78
N LEU A 9 -4.27 -16.79 6.48
CA LEU A 9 -4.37 -15.48 7.16
C LEU A 9 -4.75 -14.39 6.16
N MET A 10 -3.99 -14.23 5.08
CA MET A 10 -4.24 -13.18 4.09
C MET A 10 -5.56 -13.36 3.33
N VAL A 11 -5.98 -14.60 3.07
CA VAL A 11 -7.31 -14.88 2.47
C VAL A 11 -8.44 -14.39 3.39
N CYS A 12 -8.33 -14.68 4.69
CA CYS A 12 -9.31 -14.27 5.69
C CYS A 12 -9.33 -12.73 5.81
N MET A 13 -8.16 -12.13 6.02
CA MET A 13 -8.02 -10.72 6.33
C MET A 13 -8.31 -9.80 5.14
N LEU A 14 -7.95 -10.20 3.91
CA LEU A 14 -8.17 -9.39 2.71
C LEU A 14 -9.44 -9.75 1.95
N GLY A 15 -10.16 -10.79 2.36
CA GLY A 15 -11.40 -11.23 1.71
C GLY A 15 -11.22 -11.67 0.25
N VAL A 16 -10.04 -12.19 -0.11
CA VAL A 16 -9.72 -12.64 -1.48
C VAL A 16 -9.72 -14.16 -1.59
N GLU A 17 -10.10 -14.68 -2.76
CA GLU A 17 -10.01 -16.11 -3.02
C GLU A 17 -8.55 -16.61 -2.93
N GLU A 18 -8.36 -17.79 -2.31
CA GLU A 18 -7.04 -18.40 -2.15
C GLU A 18 -6.31 -18.58 -3.48
N LYS A 19 -7.03 -19.00 -4.53
CA LYS A 19 -6.48 -19.16 -5.88
C LYS A 19 -5.92 -17.84 -6.41
N THR A 20 -6.65 -16.74 -6.20
CA THR A 20 -6.26 -15.40 -6.63
C THR A 20 -5.04 -14.92 -5.85
N LEU A 21 -5.02 -15.10 -4.52
CA LEU A 21 -3.87 -14.79 -3.69
C LEU A 21 -2.62 -15.57 -4.11
N ARG A 22 -2.76 -16.86 -4.41
CA ARG A 22 -1.65 -17.68 -4.93
C ARG A 22 -1.08 -17.15 -6.24
N MET A 23 -1.91 -16.57 -7.11
CA MET A 23 -1.43 -15.91 -8.33
C MET A 23 -0.66 -14.63 -8.00
N TYR A 24 -1.17 -13.78 -7.10
CA TYR A 24 -0.43 -12.59 -6.63
C TYR A 24 0.96 -12.98 -6.12
N LEU A 25 1.02 -13.96 -5.20
CA LEU A 25 2.27 -14.44 -4.64
C LEU A 25 3.22 -15.01 -5.69
N LYS A 26 2.68 -15.69 -6.72
CA LYS A 26 3.50 -16.19 -7.83
C LYS A 26 4.14 -15.04 -8.59
N TYR A 27 3.36 -14.03 -9.02
CA TYR A 27 3.90 -12.91 -9.79
C TYR A 27 4.92 -12.09 -9.00
N LEU A 28 4.63 -11.79 -7.72
CA LEU A 28 5.59 -11.08 -6.86
C LEU A 28 6.87 -11.88 -6.64
N ARG A 29 6.74 -13.21 -6.48
CA ARG A 29 7.89 -14.11 -6.36
C ARG A 29 8.75 -14.14 -7.61
N ASP A 30 8.12 -14.29 -8.77
CA ASP A 30 8.80 -14.36 -10.06
C ASP A 30 9.54 -13.04 -10.37
N ALA A 31 9.07 -11.91 -9.81
CA ALA A 31 9.72 -10.60 -9.89
C ALA A 31 10.75 -10.32 -8.77
N GLY A 32 11.00 -11.26 -7.86
CA GLY A 32 11.94 -11.07 -6.74
C GLY A 32 11.43 -10.14 -5.63
N MET A 33 10.14 -9.80 -5.63
CA MET A 33 9.49 -8.94 -4.64
C MET A 33 8.90 -9.70 -3.45
N PHE A 34 8.99 -11.02 -3.46
CA PHE A 34 8.54 -11.86 -2.37
C PHE A 34 9.68 -12.78 -1.98
N SER A 35 9.97 -12.87 -0.69
CA SER A 35 11.06 -13.70 -0.18
C SER A 35 10.96 -15.13 -0.71
N THR A 36 12.09 -15.61 -1.21
CA THR A 36 12.25 -16.98 -1.69
C THR A 36 13.49 -17.60 -1.07
N GLY A 37 13.40 -18.89 -0.80
CA GLY A 37 14.57 -19.70 -0.49
C GLY A 37 14.29 -21.16 -0.77
N ALA A 38 15.24 -22.01 -0.37
CA ALA A 38 15.19 -23.45 -0.67
C ALA A 38 13.84 -24.06 -0.23
N ARG A 39 13.24 -24.85 -1.11
CA ARG A 39 11.99 -25.57 -0.79
C ARG A 39 12.20 -26.47 0.44
N GLY A 40 11.16 -26.62 1.26
CA GLY A 40 11.17 -27.50 2.43
C GLY A 40 11.49 -26.77 3.73
N VAL A 41 12.13 -27.47 4.67
CA VAL A 41 12.34 -27.02 6.06
C VAL A 41 13.17 -25.72 6.15
N ASN A 42 13.96 -25.41 5.11
CA ASN A 42 14.83 -24.24 5.04
C ASN A 42 14.22 -23.05 4.27
N ALA A 43 12.91 -23.07 3.98
CA ALA A 43 12.27 -21.92 3.36
C ALA A 43 12.30 -20.73 4.33
N PRO A 44 12.68 -19.52 3.87
CA PRO A 44 12.73 -18.33 4.69
C PRO A 44 11.35 -18.00 5.24
N ASP A 45 11.34 -17.36 6.41
CA ASP A 45 10.11 -16.84 6.98
C ASP A 45 9.63 -15.63 6.19
N ILE A 46 8.31 -15.48 6.12
CA ILE A 46 7.66 -14.33 5.50
C ILE A 46 7.95 -13.10 6.37
N THR A 47 8.39 -12.03 5.71
CA THR A 47 8.72 -10.74 6.34
C THR A 47 7.54 -9.77 6.30
N ALA A 48 7.58 -8.69 7.10
CA ALA A 48 6.60 -7.61 7.01
C ALA A 48 6.58 -6.98 5.62
N LEU A 49 7.75 -6.78 5.00
CA LEU A 49 7.87 -6.28 3.63
C LEU A 49 7.15 -7.16 2.60
N ASP A 50 7.23 -8.48 2.74
CA ASP A 50 6.50 -9.41 1.87
C ASP A 50 4.98 -9.26 2.03
N ALA A 51 4.52 -9.14 3.27
CA ALA A 51 3.10 -8.95 3.57
C ALA A 51 2.59 -7.59 3.05
N ALA A 52 3.35 -6.50 3.26
CA ALA A 52 3.01 -5.17 2.77
C ALA A 52 2.82 -5.14 1.25
N ARG A 53 3.74 -5.78 0.50
CA ARG A 53 3.64 -5.90 -0.96
C ARG A 53 2.41 -6.69 -1.39
N VAL A 54 2.03 -7.73 -0.66
CA VAL A 54 0.81 -8.50 -0.94
C VAL A 54 -0.44 -7.65 -0.67
N ILE A 55 -0.47 -6.90 0.43
CA ILE A 55 -1.57 -5.98 0.75
C ILE A 55 -1.75 -4.96 -0.37
N ILE A 56 -0.67 -4.25 -0.75
CA ILE A 56 -0.71 -3.27 -1.84
C ILE A 56 -1.14 -3.95 -3.15
N ALA A 57 -0.59 -5.12 -3.49
CA ALA A 57 -0.98 -5.83 -4.70
C ALA A 57 -2.49 -6.12 -4.74
N VAL A 58 -3.07 -6.60 -3.63
CA VAL A 58 -4.49 -6.93 -3.55
C VAL A 58 -5.37 -5.68 -3.62
N LEU A 59 -4.99 -4.60 -2.94
CA LEU A 59 -5.76 -3.36 -2.90
C LEU A 59 -5.67 -2.60 -4.23
N ALA A 60 -4.49 -2.53 -4.83
CA ALA A 60 -4.24 -1.71 -6.02
C ALA A 60 -4.56 -2.43 -7.33
N SER A 61 -4.37 -3.75 -7.40
CA SER A 61 -4.39 -4.45 -8.68
C SER A 61 -5.78 -4.97 -9.02
N PRO A 62 -6.33 -4.64 -10.20
CA PRO A 62 -7.59 -5.24 -10.65
C PRO A 62 -7.43 -6.73 -11.02
N SER A 63 -6.19 -7.18 -11.22
CA SER A 63 -5.85 -8.56 -11.59
C SER A 63 -4.42 -8.92 -11.17
N PRO A 64 -4.12 -10.17 -10.81
CA PRO A 64 -2.79 -10.59 -10.38
C PRO A 64 -1.63 -10.33 -11.36
N SER A 65 -1.89 -10.30 -12.67
CA SER A 65 -0.86 -10.00 -13.68
C SER A 65 -0.31 -8.57 -13.62
N ARG A 66 -1.00 -7.64 -12.94
CA ARG A 66 -0.56 -6.25 -12.74
C ARG A 66 0.12 -6.00 -11.39
N ALA A 67 0.13 -7.01 -10.52
CA ALA A 67 0.61 -6.92 -9.15
C ALA A 67 1.99 -6.27 -9.01
N VAL A 68 2.96 -6.72 -9.80
CA VAL A 68 4.34 -6.25 -9.74
C VAL A 68 4.38 -4.74 -10.02
N ARG A 69 3.80 -4.33 -11.16
CA ARG A 69 3.73 -2.93 -11.59
C ARG A 69 2.99 -2.05 -10.57
N ASP A 70 1.87 -2.53 -10.05
CA ASP A 70 1.04 -1.75 -9.15
C ASP A 70 1.70 -1.64 -7.75
N VAL A 71 2.42 -2.67 -7.29
CA VAL A 71 3.24 -2.59 -6.08
C VAL A 71 4.41 -1.63 -6.24
N GLU A 72 5.11 -1.65 -7.39
CA GLU A 72 6.19 -0.69 -7.66
C GLU A 72 5.68 0.74 -7.68
N PHE A 73 4.56 0.96 -8.37
CA PHE A 73 3.96 2.29 -8.51
C PHE A 73 3.43 2.81 -7.17
N PHE A 74 2.47 2.11 -6.56
CA PHE A 74 1.84 2.58 -5.32
C PHE A 74 2.80 2.52 -4.15
N GLY A 75 3.63 1.49 -4.08
CA GLY A 75 4.62 1.34 -3.02
C GLY A 75 5.70 2.42 -3.05
N GLY A 76 5.95 3.08 -4.18
CA GLY A 76 6.93 4.16 -4.32
C GLY A 76 6.36 5.57 -4.11
N LEU A 77 5.06 5.73 -3.87
CA LEU A 77 4.44 7.04 -3.67
C LEU A 77 4.91 7.67 -2.35
N LEU A 78 5.09 8.99 -2.35
CA LEU A 78 5.51 9.79 -1.20
C LEU A 78 4.39 10.71 -0.71
N PRO A 79 4.38 11.09 0.58
CA PRO A 79 3.37 11.98 1.14
C PRO A 79 3.42 13.37 0.49
N ALA A 80 2.25 13.86 0.06
CA ALA A 80 2.04 15.16 -0.53
C ALA A 80 1.76 16.22 0.54
N TYR A 81 2.82 16.70 1.19
CA TYR A 81 2.77 17.58 2.36
C TYR A 81 1.80 18.74 2.33
N HIS A 82 1.63 19.35 1.16
CA HIS A 82 0.80 20.53 0.97
C HIS A 82 -0.70 20.21 0.83
N GLU A 83 -1.05 18.96 0.58
CA GLU A 83 -2.44 18.49 0.47
C GLU A 83 -2.91 17.73 1.72
N CYS A 84 -1.98 17.40 2.60
CA CYS A 84 -2.25 16.67 3.83
C CYS A 84 -2.85 17.58 4.90
N ASN A 85 -3.94 17.12 5.51
CA ASN A 85 -4.38 17.65 6.79
C ASN A 85 -3.72 16.80 7.88
N TRP A 86 -2.53 17.23 8.29
CA TRP A 86 -1.80 16.66 9.41
C TRP A 86 -2.53 17.07 10.70
N GLY A 87 -3.50 16.25 11.13
CA GLY A 87 -4.04 16.34 12.49
C GLY A 87 -2.93 16.09 13.54
N PRO A 88 -3.26 15.68 14.78
CA PRO A 88 -2.26 15.40 15.83
C PRO A 88 -1.29 14.23 15.53
N LEU A 89 -1.28 13.70 14.30
CA LEU A 89 -0.32 12.73 13.80
C LEU A 89 1.00 13.37 13.37
N GLU A 90 1.69 13.96 14.35
CA GLU A 90 3.11 14.31 14.22
C GLU A 90 3.96 13.07 13.84
N LEU A 91 3.50 11.87 14.22
CA LEU A 91 4.12 10.57 13.90
C LEU A 91 4.32 10.31 12.40
N PHE A 92 3.39 10.71 11.53
CA PHE A 92 3.57 10.59 10.07
C PHE A 92 4.14 11.87 9.44
N ALA A 93 3.86 13.03 10.03
CA ALA A 93 4.24 14.33 9.47
C ALA A 93 5.76 14.51 9.38
N HIS A 94 6.56 13.79 10.17
CA HIS A 94 8.00 14.00 10.23
C HIS A 94 8.85 13.19 9.25
N GLN A 95 8.26 12.39 8.36
CA GLN A 95 9.03 11.47 7.50
C GLN A 95 8.74 11.64 6.01
N PRO A 96 9.28 12.70 5.37
CA PRO A 96 8.95 13.07 4.01
C PRO A 96 9.42 12.10 2.93
N ASP A 97 10.42 11.30 3.28
CA ASP A 97 11.00 10.32 2.37
C ASP A 97 10.43 8.91 2.60
N LYS A 98 9.45 8.74 3.50
CA LYS A 98 8.78 7.44 3.67
C LYS A 98 7.76 7.22 2.57
N THR A 99 7.91 6.11 1.89
CA THR A 99 6.98 5.69 0.86
C THR A 99 5.72 5.08 1.47
N LEU A 100 4.66 4.95 0.67
CA LEU A 100 3.46 4.21 1.08
C LEU A 100 3.81 2.78 1.50
N LEU A 101 4.77 2.13 0.82
CA LEU A 101 5.22 0.79 1.20
C LEU A 101 5.86 0.78 2.58
N ASP A 102 6.74 1.75 2.87
CA ASP A 102 7.38 1.86 4.18
C ASP A 102 6.33 2.06 5.29
N VAL A 103 5.32 2.87 5.03
CA VAL A 103 4.23 3.11 5.98
C VAL A 103 3.41 1.85 6.23
N VAL A 104 3.07 1.07 5.19
CA VAL A 104 2.38 -0.22 5.38
C VAL A 104 3.27 -1.21 6.13
N VAL A 105 4.58 -1.21 5.90
CA VAL A 105 5.53 -1.99 6.70
C VAL A 105 5.52 -1.54 8.14
N ASP A 106 5.57 -0.23 8.42
CA ASP A 106 5.50 0.28 9.80
C ASP A 106 4.20 -0.14 10.48
N CYS A 107 3.06 -0.18 9.75
CA CYS A 107 1.78 -0.66 10.27
C CYS A 107 1.85 -2.15 10.68
N LEU A 108 2.59 -2.94 9.91
CA LEU A 108 2.83 -4.35 10.18
C LEU A 108 3.91 -4.58 11.24
N GLU A 109 4.79 -3.59 11.47
CA GLU A 109 5.96 -3.67 12.35
C GLU A 109 5.81 -2.98 13.73
N HIS A 110 4.83 -2.08 13.89
CA HIS A 110 4.61 -1.34 15.13
C HIS A 110 3.15 -1.32 15.59
N GLU A 111 2.96 -1.40 16.91
CA GLU A 111 1.69 -1.21 17.61
C GLU A 111 1.25 0.28 17.65
N VAL A 112 2.15 1.19 17.27
CA VAL A 112 2.00 2.66 17.38
C VAL A 112 0.77 3.21 16.63
N LEU A 113 0.20 2.44 15.71
CA LEU A 113 -1.02 2.83 15.00
C LEU A 113 -2.30 2.52 15.76
N TYR A 114 -2.27 1.78 16.86
CA TYR A 114 -3.47 1.54 17.66
C TYR A 114 -3.96 2.83 18.33
N GLU A 115 -3.04 3.64 18.89
CA GLU A 115 -3.41 4.86 19.61
C GLU A 115 -3.93 5.99 18.71
N VAL A 116 -3.54 5.99 17.42
CA VAL A 116 -3.85 7.10 16.50
C VAL A 116 -4.67 6.68 15.27
N GLY A 117 -4.74 5.38 15.02
CA GLY A 117 -5.16 4.79 13.75
C GLY A 117 -6.25 3.71 13.85
N GLY A 118 -6.83 3.45 15.02
CA GLY A 118 -7.93 2.49 15.16
C GLY A 118 -9.15 2.75 14.25
N LEU A 119 -9.25 3.94 13.64
CA LEU A 119 -10.26 4.29 12.64
C LEU A 119 -9.66 4.80 11.32
N ALA A 120 -8.35 4.69 11.14
CA ALA A 120 -7.68 5.08 9.91
C ALA A 120 -7.81 3.99 8.85
N ASN A 121 -7.84 4.43 7.59
CA ASN A 121 -7.99 3.54 6.46
C ASN A 121 -6.99 3.89 5.39
N ILE A 122 -6.38 2.87 4.81
CA ILE A 122 -5.67 3.01 3.54
C ILE A 122 -6.70 2.96 2.42
N ARG A 123 -6.61 3.92 1.51
CA ARG A 123 -7.40 3.99 0.31
C ARG A 123 -6.47 4.05 -0.89
N ILE A 124 -6.67 3.13 -1.83
CA ILE A 124 -5.97 3.13 -3.12
C ILE A 124 -7.04 3.24 -4.20
N SER A 125 -6.89 4.20 -5.11
CA SER A 125 -7.81 4.38 -6.23
C SER A 125 -7.15 4.03 -7.57
N ASP A 126 -8.00 3.70 -8.53
CA ASP A 126 -7.63 3.32 -9.89
C ASP A 126 -6.98 4.45 -10.70
N ASN A 127 -7.16 5.70 -10.28
CA ASN A 127 -6.48 6.88 -10.82
C ASN A 127 -5.11 7.16 -10.17
N GLY A 128 -4.45 6.13 -9.66
CA GLY A 128 -3.07 6.25 -9.17
C GLY A 128 -2.91 6.97 -7.83
N ASN A 129 -3.98 7.45 -7.21
CA ASN A 129 -3.88 8.07 -5.88
C ASN A 129 -3.90 7.02 -4.77
N ALA A 130 -3.11 7.26 -3.74
CA ALA A 130 -3.23 6.59 -2.46
C ALA A 130 -3.38 7.61 -1.34
N GLN A 131 -4.12 7.27 -0.30
CA GLN A 131 -4.25 8.10 0.88
C GLN A 131 -4.47 7.26 2.12
N ILE A 132 -4.03 7.78 3.27
CA ILE A 132 -4.37 7.27 4.60
C ILE A 132 -5.19 8.33 5.29
N GLU A 133 -6.40 7.99 5.72
CA GLU A 133 -7.29 8.98 6.35
C GLU A 133 -8.14 8.39 7.46
N ASN A 134 -8.52 9.24 8.40
CA ASN A 134 -9.64 9.05 9.31
C ASN A 134 -10.49 10.33 9.38
N GLU A 135 -11.37 10.45 10.36
CA GLU A 135 -12.22 11.64 10.54
C GLU A 135 -11.43 12.93 10.85
N ASN A 136 -10.22 12.81 11.39
CA ASN A 136 -9.40 13.90 11.91
C ASN A 136 -8.21 14.27 11.02
N PHE A 137 -7.74 13.36 10.16
CA PHE A 137 -6.57 13.58 9.33
C PHE A 137 -6.69 12.92 7.96
N ARG A 138 -5.92 13.45 7.00
CA ARG A 138 -5.73 12.84 5.69
C ARG A 138 -4.29 13.07 5.24
N VAL A 139 -3.62 11.98 4.89
CA VAL A 139 -2.31 11.98 4.23
C VAL A 139 -2.51 11.46 2.82
N ILE A 140 -2.19 12.27 1.82
CA ILE A 140 -2.28 11.89 0.40
C ILE A 140 -0.88 11.50 -0.07
N TYR A 141 -0.76 10.46 -0.88
CA TYR A 141 0.48 9.97 -1.46
C TYR A 141 0.45 10.12 -2.98
N HIS A 142 1.49 10.77 -3.52
CA HIS A 142 1.66 11.05 -4.94
C HIS A 142 3.02 10.57 -5.45
N ASP A 143 3.15 10.44 -6.77
CA ASP A 143 4.45 10.28 -7.41
C ASP A 143 5.29 11.54 -7.13
N ARG A 144 6.55 11.38 -6.70
CA ARG A 144 7.42 12.53 -6.35
C ARG A 144 7.58 13.50 -7.52
N ALA A 145 7.78 13.00 -8.73
CA ALA A 145 7.91 13.83 -9.91
C ALA A 145 6.61 14.57 -10.23
N PHE A 146 5.45 13.95 -9.96
CA PHE A 146 4.17 14.62 -10.05
C PHE A 146 4.03 15.72 -8.98
N SER A 147 4.40 15.43 -7.73
CA SER A 147 4.34 16.39 -6.62
C SER A 147 5.24 17.60 -6.86
N ASP A 148 6.49 17.36 -7.27
CA ASP A 148 7.47 18.40 -7.60
C ASP A 148 6.96 19.24 -8.78
N ALA A 149 6.45 18.60 -9.84
CA ALA A 149 5.87 19.32 -10.98
C ALA A 149 4.65 20.17 -10.59
N MET A 150 3.77 19.65 -9.73
CA MET A 150 2.60 20.39 -9.23
C MET A 150 2.97 21.57 -8.33
N HIS A 151 4.08 21.44 -7.58
CA HIS A 151 4.63 22.51 -6.77
C HIS A 151 5.27 23.61 -7.64
N ASP A 152 6.07 23.22 -8.63
CA ASP A 152 6.77 24.13 -9.55
C ASP A 152 5.81 24.85 -10.52
N ALA A 153 4.62 24.30 -10.74
CA ALA A 153 3.60 24.90 -11.58
C ALA A 153 3.08 26.23 -10.99
N SER A 154 3.39 27.31 -11.70
CA SER A 154 3.07 28.68 -11.29
C SER A 154 1.66 29.13 -11.70
N THR A 155 1.05 28.43 -12.67
CA THR A 155 -0.26 28.76 -13.22
C THR A 155 -1.27 27.61 -13.07
N VAL A 156 -2.55 27.97 -13.00
CA VAL A 156 -3.66 26.99 -13.00
C VAL A 156 -3.63 26.11 -14.27
N LYS A 157 -3.22 26.69 -15.40
CA LYS A 157 -3.13 25.97 -16.67
C LYS A 157 -2.07 24.87 -16.63
N GLU A 158 -0.87 25.16 -16.12
CA GLU A 158 0.20 24.18 -15.95
C GLU A 158 -0.24 23.04 -15.03
N LYS A 159 -0.90 23.36 -13.91
CA LYS A 159 -1.44 22.34 -12.99
C LYS A 159 -2.46 21.43 -13.67
N VAL A 160 -3.36 21.99 -14.48
CA VAL A 160 -4.34 21.22 -15.25
C VAL A 160 -3.66 20.31 -16.27
N GLU A 161 -2.62 20.78 -16.96
CA GLU A 161 -1.86 19.96 -17.92
C GLU A 161 -1.10 18.81 -17.24
N ILE A 162 -0.51 19.05 -16.06
CA ILE A 162 0.17 18.03 -15.25
C ILE A 162 -0.82 16.98 -14.76
N MET A 163 -1.97 17.39 -14.23
CA MET A 163 -3.07 16.49 -13.85
C MET A 163 -3.53 15.62 -15.03
N GLN A 164 -3.79 16.24 -16.18
CA GLN A 164 -4.21 15.51 -17.38
C GLN A 164 -3.16 14.51 -17.86
N ARG A 165 -1.87 14.84 -17.75
CA ARG A 165 -0.78 13.93 -18.12
C ARG A 165 -0.72 12.70 -17.21
N SER A 166 -0.91 12.88 -15.91
CA SER A 166 -1.03 11.74 -14.95
C SER A 166 -2.21 10.85 -15.32
N GLU A 167 -3.39 11.44 -15.47
CA GLU A 167 -4.62 10.72 -15.85
C GLU A 167 -4.48 9.96 -17.18
N THR A 168 -3.69 10.48 -18.13
CA THR A 168 -3.50 9.84 -19.44
C THR A 168 -2.56 8.64 -19.36
N MET A 169 -1.56 8.65 -18.47
CA MET A 169 -0.73 7.47 -18.20
C MET A 169 -1.57 6.35 -17.55
N GLU A 170 -2.53 6.72 -16.71
CA GLU A 170 -3.42 5.80 -15.98
C GLU A 170 -4.47 5.11 -16.86
N ARG A 171 -4.94 5.77 -17.95
CA ARG A 171 -6.02 5.28 -18.83
C ARG A 171 -5.65 4.21 -19.86
N SER A 172 -4.41 3.72 -19.87
CA SER A 172 -3.97 2.70 -20.84
C SER A 172 -4.56 1.30 -20.60
N GLY A 173 -5.30 1.07 -19.50
CA GLY A 173 -6.08 -0.14 -19.26
C GLY A 173 -7.56 0.09 -19.57
N GLY A 174 -8.05 -0.36 -20.74
CA GLY A 174 -9.39 -0.07 -21.29
C GLY A 174 -10.62 -0.60 -20.51
N THR A 175 -10.53 -0.85 -19.21
CA THR A 175 -11.66 -1.33 -18.39
C THR A 175 -12.07 -0.25 -17.39
N ARG A 176 -13.22 0.38 -17.65
CA ARG A 176 -13.84 1.42 -16.81
C ARG A 176 -14.49 0.82 -15.56
N VAL A 177 -13.72 0.15 -14.71
CA VAL A 177 -14.17 -0.28 -13.38
C VAL A 177 -13.42 0.56 -12.36
N VAL A 178 -14.10 1.58 -11.84
CA VAL A 178 -13.59 2.40 -10.75
C VAL A 178 -13.56 1.53 -9.50
N ARG A 179 -12.38 0.97 -9.18
CA ARG A 179 -12.13 0.26 -7.93
C ARG A 179 -11.30 1.16 -7.05
N SER A 180 -11.97 1.85 -6.14
CA SER A 180 -11.31 2.32 -4.92
C SER A 180 -11.32 1.15 -3.95
N ALA A 181 -10.14 0.65 -3.57
CA ALA A 181 -10.02 -0.27 -2.46
C ALA A 181 -9.85 0.53 -1.18
N PHE A 182 -10.52 0.08 -0.13
CA PHE A 182 -10.49 0.67 1.20
C PHE A 182 -10.21 -0.45 2.19
N TYR A 183 -9.25 -0.24 3.07
CA TYR A 183 -8.86 -1.24 4.04
C TYR A 183 -8.50 -0.57 5.38
N PRO A 184 -9.03 -1.06 6.51
CA PRO A 184 -8.73 -0.49 7.81
C PRO A 184 -7.26 -0.76 8.18
N ILE A 185 -6.59 0.25 8.73
CA ILE A 185 -5.22 0.12 9.25
C ILE A 185 -5.19 -0.88 10.41
N GLU A 186 -6.27 -0.97 11.20
CA GLU A 186 -6.44 -2.01 12.23
C GLU A 186 -6.26 -3.42 11.65
N GLY A 187 -6.86 -3.72 10.50
CA GLY A 187 -6.69 -5.01 9.83
C GLY A 187 -5.24 -5.27 9.39
N ILE A 188 -4.48 -4.22 9.06
CA ILE A 188 -3.04 -4.35 8.75
C ILE A 188 -2.26 -4.66 10.03
N ALA A 189 -2.57 -3.98 11.14
CA ALA A 189 -1.95 -4.23 12.44
C ALA A 189 -2.24 -5.66 12.93
N GLU A 190 -3.47 -6.15 12.78
CA GLU A 190 -3.86 -7.54 13.10
C GLU A 190 -3.05 -8.55 12.27
N ILE A 191 -2.87 -8.29 10.96
CA ILE A 191 -1.97 -9.11 10.12
C ILE A 191 -0.55 -9.10 10.69
N GLY A 192 -0.04 -7.93 11.10
CA GLY A 192 1.28 -7.76 11.70
C GLY A 192 1.45 -8.58 12.98
N GLN A 193 0.47 -8.48 13.89
CA GLN A 193 0.43 -9.22 15.15
C GLN A 193 0.47 -10.74 14.91
N GLU A 194 -0.38 -11.26 14.02
CA GLU A 194 -0.38 -12.68 13.66
C GLU A 194 0.92 -13.10 12.97
N LEU A 195 1.51 -12.24 12.13
CA LEU A 195 2.72 -12.51 11.36
C LEU A 195 3.98 -12.57 12.22
N LEU A 196 4.12 -11.61 13.14
CA LEU A 196 5.33 -11.33 13.91
C LEU A 196 5.23 -11.78 15.37
N GLY A 197 4.02 -12.06 15.85
CA GLY A 197 3.77 -12.60 17.18
C GLY A 197 4.02 -11.61 18.31
N TRP A 198 3.64 -10.34 18.13
CA TRP A 198 3.68 -9.40 19.26
C TRP A 198 2.69 -9.82 20.32
N GLU A 199 3.15 -9.86 21.56
CA GLU A 199 2.27 -9.93 22.70
C GLU A 199 1.63 -8.54 22.85
N ALA A 200 0.31 -8.47 22.74
CA ALA A 200 -0.41 -7.27 23.14
C ALA A 200 -0.27 -7.16 24.67
N GLU A 201 0.58 -6.25 25.14
CA GLU A 201 0.75 -5.97 26.58
C GLU A 201 -0.47 -5.28 27.20
#